data_AF-R9LNG6-F1
#
_entry.id   AF-R9LNG6-F1
#
_cell.length_a   1.000
_cell.length_b   1.000
_cell.length_c   1.000
_cell.angle_alpha   90.00
_cell.angle_beta   90.00
_cell.angle_gamma   90.00
#
_symmetry.space_group_name_H-M   'P 1'
#
loop_
_entity.id
_entity.type
_entity.pdbx_description
1 polymer ?
#
loop_
_entity_poly.entity_id
_entity_poly.type
_entity_poly.pdbx_seq_one_letter_code
_entity_poly.pdbx_strand_id
1 'polypeptide(L)' 'MTEDELMAKLTAAVGASTAGDEVLKEVFADGQTISKEDLEGKLKALNALSVQYEKDGDEAMLDLTNKKIAVLQKAVDLL' A
#
# COMPACT_ATOMS: atom_id res chain seq x y z
N MET A 1 13.02 -9.98 8.74
CA MET A 1 13.04 -9.39 7.40
C MET A 1 13.46 -7.95 7.55
N THR A 2 14.37 -7.45 6.72
CA THR A 2 14.75 -6.03 6.69
C THR A 2 13.76 -5.23 5.83
N GLU A 3 13.77 -3.90 5.96
CA GLU A 3 13.00 -3.01 5.09
C GLU A 3 13.31 -3.25 3.61
N ASP A 4 14.59 -3.38 3.26
CA ASP A 4 15.04 -3.67 1.89
C ASP A 4 14.50 -4.99 1.35
N GLU A 5 14.46 -6.05 2.18
CA GLU A 5 13.91 -7.35 1.80
C GLU A 5 12.39 -7.28 1.57
N LEU A 6 11.68 -6.51 2.40
CA LEU A 6 10.25 -6.29 2.24
C LEU A 6 9.97 -5.50 0.96
N MET A 7 10.68 -4.39 0.74
CA MET A 7 10.52 -3.55 -0.45
C MET A 7 10.83 -4.32 -1.72
N ALA A 8 11.89 -5.14 -1.76
CA ALA A 8 12.20 -5.98 -2.92
C ALA A 8 11.06 -6.97 -3.25
N LYS A 9 10.45 -7.59 -2.24
CA LYS A 9 9.31 -8.50 -2.42
C LYS A 9 8.05 -7.76 -2.89
N LEU A 10 7.83 -6.55 -2.39
CA LEU A 10 6.70 -5.73 -2.79
C LEU A 10 6.86 -5.20 -4.21
N THR A 11 8.04 -4.69 -4.60
CA THR A 11 8.37 -4.29 -5.99
C THR A 11 8.16 -5.44 -6.97
N ALA A 12 8.56 -6.67 -6.60
CA ALA A 12 8.28 -7.84 -7.41
C ALA A 12 6.77 -8.14 -7.53
N ALA A 13 5.98 -7.82 -6.51
CA ALA A 13 4.54 -8.08 -6.47
C ALA A 13 3.69 -7.06 -7.25
N VAL A 14 4.04 -5.77 -7.22
CA VAL A 14 3.36 -4.75 -8.05
C VAL A 14 3.83 -4.75 -9.52
N GLY A 15 4.86 -5.54 -9.82
CA GLY A 15 5.53 -5.52 -11.11
C GLY A 15 6.39 -4.26 -11.20
N ALA A 16 7.68 -4.44 -11.51
CA ALA A 16 8.67 -3.36 -11.63
C ALA A 16 8.27 -2.38 -12.76
N SER A 17 7.34 -1.49 -12.43
CA SER A 17 6.66 -0.56 -13.30
C SER A 17 6.62 0.79 -12.59
N THR A 18 6.64 1.87 -13.36
CA THR A 18 6.67 3.22 -12.79
C THR A 18 5.47 3.49 -11.88
N ALA A 19 4.30 2.99 -12.26
CA ALA A 19 3.09 3.09 -11.44
C ALA A 19 3.17 2.27 -10.14
N GLY A 20 3.79 1.09 -10.17
CA GLY A 20 4.02 0.28 -8.97
C GLY A 20 4.98 0.95 -8.00
N ASP A 21 6.06 1.55 -8.53
CA ASP A 21 7.05 2.29 -7.72
C ASP A 21 6.46 3.54 -7.09
N GLU A 22 5.60 4.27 -7.79
CA GLU A 22 4.87 5.42 -7.23
C GLU A 22 3.95 4.99 -6.08
N VAL A 23 3.19 3.90 -6.25
CA VAL A 23 2.36 3.34 -5.18
C VAL A 23 3.20 2.94 -3.98
N LEU A 24 4.35 2.29 -4.19
CA LEU A 24 5.23 1.88 -3.11
C LEU A 24 5.79 3.08 -2.33
N LYS A 25 6.23 4.14 -3.02
CA LYS A 25 6.72 5.37 -2.39
C LYS A 25 5.63 6.12 -1.63
N GLU A 26 4.40 6.10 -2.11
CA GLU A 26 3.27 6.70 -1.39
C GLU A 26 2.87 5.90 -0.14
N VAL A 27 3.03 4.57 -0.16
CA VAL A 27 2.70 3.70 0.97
C VAL A 27 3.81 3.68 2.01
N PHE A 28 5.06 3.62 1.56
CA PHE A 28 6.28 3.55 2.37
C PHE A 28 7.13 4.78 2.10
N ALA A 29 6.98 5.80 2.94
CA ALA A 29 7.84 6.97 2.89
C ALA A 29 9.23 6.63 3.45
N ASP A 30 10.27 7.20 2.85
CA ASP A 30 11.66 7.00 3.29
C ASP A 30 11.81 7.31 4.79
N GLY A 31 12.46 6.39 5.53
CA GLY A 31 12.74 6.54 6.96
C GLY A 31 11.57 6.24 7.89
N GLN A 32 10.47 5.67 7.37
CA GLN A 32 9.34 5.25 8.19
C GLN A 32 9.57 3.85 8.78
N THR A 33 9.40 3.70 10.09
CA THR A 33 9.44 2.38 10.72
C THR A 33 8.29 1.53 10.21
N ILE A 34 8.59 0.40 9.57
CA ILE A 34 7.59 -0.55 9.12
C ILE A 34 7.32 -1.54 10.25
N SER A 35 6.23 -1.33 10.99
CA SER A 35 5.70 -2.29 11.96
C SER A 35 4.36 -2.85 11.46
N LYS A 36 4.04 -4.10 11.85
CA LYS A 36 2.77 -4.73 11.47
C LYS A 36 1.56 -3.91 11.95
N GLU A 37 1.64 -3.39 13.16
CA GLU A 37 0.57 -2.58 13.77
C GLU A 37 0.34 -1.27 13.02
N ASP A 38 1.41 -0.59 12.58
CA ASP A 38 1.31 0.62 11.75
C ASP A 38 0.70 0.31 10.37
N LEU A 39 1.08 -0.81 9.76
CA LEU A 39 0.54 -1.22 8.46
C LEU A 39 -0.94 -1.59 8.55
N GLU A 40 -1.36 -2.30 9.60
CA GLU A 40 -2.77 -2.61 9.86
C GLU A 40 -3.58 -1.32 10.10
N GLY A 41 -3.00 -0.35 10.81
CA GLY A 41 -3.57 0.99 10.97
C GLY A 41 -3.80 1.71 9.64
N LYS A 42 -2.76 1.74 8.78
CA LYS A 42 -2.86 2.30 7.42
C LYS A 42 -3.89 1.57 6.55
N LEU A 43 -3.90 0.24 6.63
CA LEU A 43 -4.85 -0.61 5.89
C LEU A 43 -6.29 -0.27 6.26
N LYS A 44 -6.58 -0.10 7.55
CA LYS A 44 -7.91 0.30 8.03
C LYS A 44 -8.31 1.69 7.51
N ALA A 45 -7.38 2.64 7.50
CA ALA A 45 -7.62 3.99 6.99
C ALA A 45 -7.92 3.99 5.48
N LEU A 46 -7.15 3.23 4.69
CA LEU A 46 -7.40 3.13 3.25
C LEU A 46 -8.69 2.39 2.91
N ASN A 47 -9.05 1.34 3.67
CA ASN A 47 -10.35 0.69 3.50
C ASN A 47 -11.53 1.63 3.81
N ALA A 48 -11.37 2.55 4.77
CA ALA A 48 -12.38 3.58 5.01
C ALA A 48 -12.45 4.58 3.84
N LEU A 49 -11.30 4.98 3.28
CA LEU A 49 -11.23 5.84 2.10
C LEU A 49 -11.78 5.19 0.84
N SER A 50 -11.56 3.89 0.62
CA SER A 50 -12.12 3.20 -0.57
C SER A 50 -13.64 3.22 -0.54
N VAL A 51 -14.26 2.96 0.63
CA VAL A 51 -15.71 3.08 0.81
C VAL A 51 -16.21 4.51 0.58
N GLN A 52 -15.41 5.52 0.96
CA GLN A 52 -15.73 6.93 0.71
C GLN A 52 -15.70 7.23 -0.79
N TYR A 53 -14.62 6.88 -1.49
CA TYR A 53 -14.48 7.11 -2.93
C TYR A 53 -15.48 6.33 -3.78
N GLU A 54 -15.85 5.12 -3.36
CA GLU A 54 -16.92 4.33 -4.00
C GLU A 54 -18.28 5.06 -3.89
N LYS A 55 -18.59 5.65 -2.74
CA LYS A 55 -19.82 6.44 -2.55
C LYS A 55 -19.80 7.74 -3.32
N ASP A 56 -18.65 8.40 -3.38
CA ASP A 56 -18.46 9.67 -4.06
C ASP A 56 -18.35 9.50 -5.59
N GLY A 57 -18.24 8.26 -6.08
CA GLY A 57 -18.11 7.94 -7.51
C GLY A 57 -16.74 8.30 -8.10
N ASP A 58 -15.71 8.46 -7.25
CA ASP A 58 -14.36 8.80 -7.67
C ASP A 58 -13.58 7.52 -8.03
N GLU A 59 -13.84 7.00 -9.23
CA GLU A 59 -13.24 5.75 -9.71
C GLU A 59 -11.71 5.80 -9.77
N ALA A 60 -11.13 6.96 -10.06
CA ALA A 60 -9.68 7.13 -10.14
C ALA A 60 -9.03 7.02 -8.76
N MET A 61 -9.61 7.70 -7.75
CA MET A 61 -9.13 7.59 -6.37
C MET A 61 -9.42 6.22 -5.78
N LEU A 62 -10.55 5.59 -6.13
CA LEU A 62 -10.88 4.22 -5.72
C LEU A 62 -9.86 3.21 -6.24
N ASP A 63 -9.53 3.24 -7.53
CA ASP A 63 -8.53 2.35 -8.13
C ASP A 63 -7.15 2.53 -7.49
N LEU A 64 -6.70 3.78 -7.31
CA LEU A 64 -5.44 4.08 -6.64
C LEU A 64 -5.43 3.59 -5.19
N THR A 65 -6.52 3.81 -4.46
CA THR A 65 -6.65 3.38 -3.06
C THR A 65 -6.62 1.85 -2.95
N ASN A 66 -7.31 1.15 -3.85
CA ASN A 66 -7.31 -0.32 -3.89
C ASN A 66 -5.93 -0.89 -4.20
N LYS A 67 -5.15 -0.24 -5.08
CA LYS A 67 -3.75 -0.62 -5.34
C LYS A 67 -2.89 -0.48 -4.07
N LYS A 68 -3.04 0.63 -3.33
CA LYS A 68 -2.34 0.83 -2.05
C LYS A 68 -2.74 -0.20 -1.00
N ILE A 69 -4.02 -0.55 -0.91
CA ILE A 69 -4.53 -1.60 -0.01
C ILE A 69 -3.87 -2.93 -0.33
N ALA A 70 -3.82 -3.33 -1.60
CA ALA A 70 -3.22 -4.59 -2.01
C ALA A 70 -1.73 -4.69 -1.62
N VAL A 71 -0.98 -3.59 -1.77
CA VAL A 71 0.42 -3.48 -1.35
C VAL A 71 0.56 -3.62 0.17
N LEU A 72 -0.25 -2.91 0.94
CA LEU A 72 -0.20 -2.96 2.41
C LEU A 72 -0.62 -4.33 2.95
N GLN A 73 -1.67 -4.92 2.40
CA GLN A 73 -2.13 -6.26 2.78
C GLN A 73 -0.98 -7.26 2.62
N LYS A 74 -0.29 -7.20 1.48
CA LYS A 74 0.86 -8.07 1.20
C LYS A 74 2.04 -7.79 2.13
N ALA A 75 2.27 -6.54 2.50
CA ALA A 75 3.31 -6.20 3.46
C ALA A 75 3.00 -6.75 4.86
N VAL A 76 1.75 -6.69 5.30
CA VAL A 76 1.27 -7.30 6.55
C VAL A 76 1.42 -8.82 6.52
N ASP A 77 1.10 -9.47 5.40
CA ASP A 77 1.24 -10.92 5.23
C ASP A 77 2.70 -11.40 5.22
N LEU A 78 3.64 -10.53 4.85
CA LEU A 78 5.08 -10.82 4.81
C LEU A 78 5.79 -10.62 6.15
N LEU A 79 5.14 -9.95 7.12
CA LEU A 79 5.64 -9.66 8.47
C LEU A 79 5.04 -10.58 9.54
#